data_AF-A0AA86VPR3-F1
#
_entry.id   AF-A0AA86VPR3-F1
#
_cell.length_a   1.000
_cell.length_b   1.000
_cell.length_c   1.000
_cell.angle_alpha   90.00
_cell.angle_beta   90.00
_cell.angle_gamma   90.00
#
_symmetry.space_group_name_H-M   'P 1'
#
loop_
_entity.id
_entity.type
_entity.pdbx_description
1 polymer ?
#
loop_
_entity_poly.entity_id
_entity_poly.type
_entity_poly.pdbx_seq_one_letter_code
_entity_poly.pdbx_strand_id
1 'polypeptide(L)'
;LAKILIVHYSSANTAWCWRVALGLYRSVVAWGSGMMAIEAKNAAETAPICMLYSSITHPPLPETSVPAVLQQLQPSWSLAPAFSVPGYIKLLFLASLFLPPSEDLMNGASASSNLRAAFSHCVQQVRSYDYHHYLCLLELPSSMRKAAFALRALNVETSRAIDIASDPRIGLMRLVWWQEAIDKMFANKLIEHPTAQALSSVIAETKLSKIWLKRSVEARINDARREVTDMLETIEELEKYAEDTVSTMLYLTLQAGGIKSTAADHAASHIGKASGILLLLKSLPYHATRNGHFSYIPTAIASKHGLIVKQGGGAQRWVDSREDLYDAVYEMASVANAHLEKARKLAASVPAEALPVLLPAVPSQVLLDSLRKVQFDVFDSRLTRGVLGIPPLWYQLKLKWTSWRRKY
;
A
#
# COMPACT_ATOMS: atom_id res chain seq x y z
N LEU A 1 23.69 -32.76 -30.50
CA LEU A 1 23.40 -31.56 -31.32
C LEU A 1 22.79 -30.48 -30.42
N ALA A 2 23.65 -29.68 -29.78
CA ALA A 2 23.28 -28.49 -29.03
C ALA A 2 24.11 -27.34 -29.60
N LYS A 3 23.45 -26.25 -30.05
CA LYS A 3 24.15 -25.07 -30.57
C LYS A 3 24.67 -24.25 -29.40
N ILE A 4 25.99 -24.12 -29.34
CA ILE A 4 26.76 -23.25 -28.46
C ILE A 4 26.67 -21.83 -29.03
N LEU A 5 26.28 -20.85 -28.22
CA LEU A 5 26.46 -19.43 -28.53
C LEU A 5 27.70 -18.95 -27.76
N ILE A 6 28.75 -18.57 -28.49
CA ILE A 6 29.96 -17.96 -27.95
C ILE A 6 29.73 -16.45 -27.91
N VAL A 7 29.87 -15.83 -26.74
CA VAL A 7 29.98 -14.37 -26.60
C VAL A 7 31.33 -14.07 -25.94
N HIS A 8 32.22 -13.42 -26.69
CA HIS A 8 33.45 -12.84 -26.18
C HIS A 8 33.12 -11.59 -25.34
N TYR A 9 33.63 -11.53 -24.11
CA TYR A 9 33.57 -10.35 -23.25
C TYR A 9 35.00 -9.84 -23.01
N SER A 10 35.21 -8.53 -23.24
CA SER A 10 36.45 -7.82 -22.92
C SER A 10 36.25 -6.98 -21.66
N SER A 11 37.21 -7.07 -20.76
CA SER A 11 37.23 -6.56 -19.39
C SER A 11 37.40 -5.03 -19.29
N ALA A 12 36.65 -4.41 -18.37
CA ALA A 12 37.17 -3.36 -17.49
C ALA A 12 36.26 -3.17 -16.26
N ASN A 13 36.77 -3.60 -15.10
CA ASN A 13 36.48 -3.21 -13.71
C ASN A 13 35.03 -3.34 -13.15
N THR A 14 34.67 -4.44 -12.48
CA THR A 14 34.88 -4.80 -11.03
C THR A 14 34.18 -3.86 -10.04
N ALA A 15 33.38 -4.29 -9.06
CA ALA A 15 32.90 -5.62 -8.67
C ALA A 15 31.73 -5.45 -7.67
N TRP A 16 30.65 -6.20 -7.86
CA TRP A 16 29.70 -6.59 -6.80
C TRP A 16 29.60 -8.11 -6.86
N CYS A 17 30.23 -8.80 -5.91
CA CYS A 17 30.10 -10.24 -5.75
C CYS A 17 28.99 -10.56 -4.76
N TRP A 18 27.93 -11.18 -5.25
CA TRP A 18 27.00 -11.99 -4.45
C TRP A 18 27.58 -13.40 -4.29
N ARG A 19 27.59 -13.95 -3.06
CA ARG A 19 27.80 -15.39 -2.82
C ARG A 19 26.52 -15.99 -2.25
N VAL A 20 26.00 -16.99 -2.97
CA VAL A 20 25.03 -17.98 -2.49
C VAL A 20 25.83 -19.15 -1.92
N ALA A 21 25.48 -19.62 -0.71
CA ALA A 21 25.95 -20.90 -0.19
C ALA A 21 24.78 -21.63 0.50
N LEU A 22 24.46 -22.82 -0.03
CA LEU A 22 23.63 -23.86 0.58
C LEU A 22 24.47 -24.66 1.58
N GLY A 23 23.90 -25.05 2.73
CA GLY A 23 24.48 -26.08 3.59
C GLY A 23 24.09 -26.03 5.07
N LEU A 24 23.00 -26.73 5.40
CA LEU A 24 22.71 -27.47 6.64
C LEU A 24 23.58 -27.21 7.90
N TYR A 25 22.96 -26.75 8.99
CA TYR A 25 23.12 -27.35 10.33
C TYR A 25 21.90 -27.06 11.22
N ARG A 26 21.47 -28.09 11.95
CA ARG A 26 20.45 -28.06 13.01
C ARG A 26 20.94 -27.25 14.22
N SER A 27 20.05 -26.49 14.86
CA SER A 27 19.73 -26.53 16.31
C SER A 27 19.11 -25.21 16.78
N VAL A 28 18.01 -25.33 17.51
CA VAL A 28 17.21 -24.28 18.15
C VAL A 28 17.87 -23.82 19.46
N VAL A 29 17.96 -22.51 19.72
CA VAL A 29 17.70 -21.87 21.03
C VAL A 29 17.31 -20.40 20.80
N ALA A 30 16.21 -19.96 21.42
CA ALA A 30 15.73 -18.59 21.44
C ALA A 30 16.27 -17.82 22.66
N TRP A 31 16.42 -16.49 22.53
CA TRP A 31 15.98 -15.43 23.47
C TRP A 31 16.85 -14.16 23.37
N GLY A 32 16.21 -13.00 23.55
CA GLY A 32 16.81 -11.90 24.31
C GLY A 32 17.32 -10.67 23.55
N SER A 33 16.59 -9.57 23.74
CA SER A 33 16.93 -8.16 23.52
C SER A 33 18.40 -7.78 23.82
N GLY A 34 18.99 -6.87 23.03
CA GLY A 34 20.25 -6.23 23.42
C GLY A 34 20.94 -5.45 22.30
N MET A 35 20.88 -4.13 22.38
CA MET A 35 21.75 -3.17 21.68
C MET A 35 23.22 -3.49 21.96
N MET A 36 24.07 -3.62 20.95
CA MET A 36 25.51 -3.35 21.10
C MET A 36 26.11 -2.77 19.81
N ALA A 37 26.67 -1.58 19.97
CA ALA A 37 27.63 -0.95 19.08
C ALA A 37 28.91 -1.79 19.05
N ILE A 38 29.52 -1.91 17.87
CA ILE A 38 30.88 -2.48 17.74
C ILE A 38 31.82 -1.32 17.44
N GLU A 39 32.67 -1.08 18.43
CA GLU A 39 33.82 -0.18 18.45
C GLU A 39 34.98 -0.84 17.70
N ALA A 40 35.54 -0.15 16.70
CA ALA A 40 36.71 -0.62 15.96
C ALA A 40 38.00 -0.20 16.69
N LYS A 41 38.87 -1.17 16.99
CA LYS A 41 40.17 -0.94 17.65
C LYS A 41 41.34 -1.15 16.67
N ASN A 42 42.15 -0.08 16.58
CA ASN A 42 43.59 0.01 16.27
C ASN A 42 44.05 -0.26 14.83
N ALA A 43 45.12 0.34 14.28
CA ALA A 43 45.88 1.61 14.43
C ALA A 43 47.19 1.39 13.64
N ALA A 44 47.55 2.31 12.73
CA ALA A 44 48.93 2.63 12.27
C ALA A 44 48.81 3.66 11.12
N GLU A 45 48.84 4.97 11.42
CA GLU A 45 50.02 5.87 11.37
C GLU A 45 50.24 6.54 10.00
N THR A 46 49.75 7.79 9.88
CA THR A 46 50.56 9.00 9.57
C THR A 46 49.65 10.24 9.69
N ALA A 47 50.11 11.23 10.45
CA ALA A 47 49.45 12.48 10.81
C ALA A 47 50.30 13.68 10.28
N PRO A 48 49.98 14.96 10.57
CA PRO A 48 48.71 15.70 10.47
C PRO A 48 48.89 17.08 9.80
N ILE A 49 47.79 17.76 9.38
CA ILE A 49 47.65 19.23 9.55
C ILE A 49 46.18 19.53 9.92
N CYS A 50 46.00 20.09 11.12
CA CYS A 50 44.75 20.65 11.64
C CYS A 50 44.54 22.10 11.15
N MET A 51 43.28 22.50 10.93
CA MET A 51 42.77 23.80 11.38
C MET A 51 41.31 23.67 11.81
N LEU A 52 41.09 23.93 13.10
CA LEU A 52 39.80 24.18 13.77
C LEU A 52 39.31 25.59 13.43
N TYR A 53 37.99 25.81 13.40
CA TYR A 53 37.40 26.95 14.11
C TYR A 53 35.94 26.68 14.50
N SER A 54 35.66 26.91 15.77
CA SER A 54 34.38 26.81 16.47
C SER A 54 33.68 28.17 16.60
N SER A 55 32.37 28.10 16.83
CA SER A 55 31.39 29.17 17.03
C SER A 55 31.70 30.18 18.17
N ILE A 56 31.26 31.43 18.00
CA ILE A 56 31.00 32.41 19.09
C ILE A 56 29.68 33.16 18.80
N THR A 57 28.94 33.42 19.88
CA THR A 57 27.58 33.98 20.03
C THR A 57 27.55 35.50 20.29
N HIS A 58 26.61 36.25 19.67
CA HIS A 58 25.57 37.13 20.28
C HIS A 58 25.02 38.24 19.33
N PRO A 59 23.74 38.67 19.44
CA PRO A 59 23.05 39.75 18.68
C PRO A 59 23.02 41.10 19.48
N PRO A 60 22.26 42.22 19.20
CA PRO A 60 21.12 42.47 18.27
C PRO A 60 20.92 43.89 17.58
N LEU A 61 19.97 43.97 16.59
CA LEU A 61 19.04 45.09 16.14
C LEU A 61 19.55 46.44 15.53
N PRO A 62 18.71 47.32 14.90
CA PRO A 62 17.55 47.18 13.98
C PRO A 62 17.49 48.17 12.76
N GLU A 63 16.44 48.02 11.91
CA GLU A 63 15.72 48.99 11.04
C GLU A 63 16.46 49.90 10.01
N THR A 64 16.03 49.87 8.73
CA THR A 64 15.27 50.97 8.07
C THR A 64 15.12 50.80 6.54
N SER A 65 13.88 51.04 6.07
CA SER A 65 13.46 51.67 4.80
C SER A 65 13.91 51.15 3.43
N VAL A 66 12.94 50.54 2.73
CA VAL A 66 12.71 50.62 1.28
C VAL A 66 12.39 52.09 0.90
N PRO A 67 12.87 52.61 -0.25
CA PRO A 67 11.93 52.91 -1.34
C PRO A 67 12.42 52.59 -2.77
N ALA A 68 11.39 52.30 -3.57
CA ALA A 68 11.26 52.14 -5.02
C ALA A 68 11.97 53.15 -5.95
N VAL A 69 12.08 52.77 -7.24
CA VAL A 69 11.51 53.45 -8.43
C VAL A 69 12.42 53.36 -9.69
N LEU A 70 11.88 52.68 -10.74
CA LEU A 70 12.08 52.85 -12.21
C LEU A 70 13.51 52.60 -12.78
N GLN A 71 13.74 52.15 -14.02
CA GLN A 71 12.95 52.16 -15.24
C GLN A 71 13.61 51.26 -16.32
N GLN A 72 12.77 50.67 -17.18
CA GLN A 72 12.95 50.46 -18.64
C GLN A 72 14.34 50.12 -19.21
N LEU A 73 14.41 49.00 -19.94
CA LEU A 73 14.88 48.93 -21.33
C LEU A 73 14.62 47.52 -21.90
N GLN A 74 13.72 47.43 -22.89
CA GLN A 74 13.70 46.31 -23.84
C GLN A 74 14.72 46.56 -24.94
N PRO A 75 15.27 45.49 -25.55
CA PRO A 75 15.56 45.56 -26.98
C PRO A 75 14.94 44.40 -27.76
N SER A 76 14.31 44.80 -28.86
CA SER A 76 13.86 44.03 -30.02
C SER A 76 14.92 43.06 -30.58
N TRP A 77 14.53 41.85 -30.96
CA TRP A 77 15.39 40.92 -31.70
C TRP A 77 15.06 40.97 -33.19
N SER A 78 16.01 41.42 -34.00
CA SER A 78 16.03 41.26 -35.46
C SER A 78 17.07 40.21 -35.85
N LEU A 79 16.64 39.23 -36.64
CA LEU A 79 17.43 38.14 -37.22
C LEU A 79 18.21 38.60 -38.46
N ALA A 80 19.51 38.27 -38.55
CA ALA A 80 20.26 37.80 -39.75
C ALA A 80 21.78 37.65 -39.43
N PRO A 81 22.61 36.98 -40.26
CA PRO A 81 22.79 35.53 -40.29
C PRO A 81 24.24 35.07 -39.99
N ALA A 82 24.41 33.75 -39.89
CA ALA A 82 25.60 33.02 -39.49
C ALA A 82 26.81 33.17 -40.44
N PHE A 83 28.00 33.30 -39.84
CA PHE A 83 29.28 32.95 -40.48
C PHE A 83 29.95 31.82 -39.69
N SER A 84 30.23 30.72 -40.39
CA SER A 84 30.91 29.54 -39.87
C SER A 84 32.43 29.69 -39.97
N VAL A 85 33.15 29.55 -38.86
CA VAL A 85 34.60 29.31 -38.86
C VAL A 85 34.89 28.01 -38.10
N PRO A 86 35.54 27.00 -38.71
CA PRO A 86 35.75 25.69 -38.11
C PRO A 86 36.97 25.70 -37.18
N GLY A 87 36.72 26.01 -35.91
CA GLY A 87 37.75 25.92 -34.84
C GLY A 87 37.18 25.74 -33.43
N TYR A 88 35.89 26.03 -33.20
CA TYR A 88 35.29 26.06 -31.87
C TYR A 88 34.71 24.72 -31.36
N ILE A 89 34.54 23.72 -32.23
CA ILE A 89 33.84 22.47 -31.86
C ILE A 89 34.70 21.59 -30.92
N LYS A 90 36.03 21.69 -30.96
CA LYS A 90 36.90 20.90 -30.07
C LYS A 90 37.07 21.48 -28.66
N LEU A 91 36.86 22.79 -28.45
CA LEU A 91 36.88 23.38 -27.10
C LEU A 91 35.52 23.27 -26.38
N LEU A 92 34.41 23.27 -27.12
CA LEU A 92 33.07 23.12 -26.51
C LEU A 92 32.78 21.69 -26.00
N PHE A 93 33.46 20.67 -26.54
CA PHE A 93 33.27 19.28 -26.09
C PHE A 93 34.11 18.90 -24.87
N LEU A 94 35.21 19.60 -24.60
CA LEU A 94 36.02 19.41 -23.38
C LEU A 94 35.52 20.26 -22.20
N ALA A 95 34.86 21.39 -22.46
CA ALA A 95 34.25 22.22 -21.42
C ALA A 95 32.97 21.62 -20.83
N SER A 96 32.20 20.84 -21.61
CA SER A 96 30.98 20.16 -21.13
C SER A 96 31.24 18.98 -20.18
N LEU A 97 32.48 18.50 -20.10
CA LEU A 97 32.90 17.46 -19.14
C LEU A 97 33.28 18.02 -17.76
N PHE A 98 33.36 19.34 -17.59
CA PHE A 98 33.75 20.01 -16.34
C PHE A 98 32.75 21.07 -15.84
N LEU A 99 31.61 21.22 -16.51
CA LEU A 99 30.51 22.06 -16.02
C LEU A 99 29.63 21.26 -15.05
N PRO A 100 29.40 21.72 -13.80
CA PRO A 100 28.40 21.10 -12.94
C PRO A 100 27.04 21.14 -13.66
N PRO A 101 26.23 20.08 -13.59
CA PRO A 101 24.91 20.06 -14.22
C PRO A 101 24.08 21.26 -13.73
N SER A 102 23.33 21.90 -14.62
CA SER A 102 22.49 23.04 -14.25
C SER A 102 21.48 22.69 -13.16
N GLU A 103 21.19 23.64 -12.27
CA GLU A 103 20.33 23.46 -11.10
C GLU A 103 18.94 22.88 -11.44
N ASP A 104 18.38 23.24 -12.59
CA ASP A 104 17.10 22.71 -13.08
C ASP A 104 17.18 21.23 -13.50
N LEU A 105 18.30 20.80 -14.08
CA LEU A 105 18.55 19.39 -14.42
C LEU A 105 18.79 18.56 -13.16
N MET A 106 19.47 19.13 -12.16
CA MET A 106 19.67 18.50 -10.85
C MET A 106 18.37 18.40 -10.04
N ASN A 107 17.53 19.44 -10.05
CA ASN A 107 16.22 19.44 -9.39
C ASN A 107 15.25 18.48 -10.08
N GLY A 108 15.24 18.42 -11.41
CA GLY A 108 14.45 17.45 -12.17
C GLY A 108 14.90 15.99 -11.92
N ALA A 109 16.21 15.74 -11.90
CA ALA A 109 16.77 14.43 -11.59
C ALA A 109 16.47 14.02 -10.13
N SER A 110 16.66 14.93 -9.17
CA SER A 110 16.35 14.72 -7.75
C SER A 110 14.85 14.44 -7.52
N ALA A 111 13.96 15.24 -8.10
CA ALA A 111 12.51 15.04 -8.03
C ALA A 111 12.09 13.69 -8.63
N SER A 112 12.64 13.31 -9.79
CA SER A 112 12.37 12.01 -10.42
C SER A 112 12.89 10.83 -9.58
N SER A 113 14.03 11.01 -8.89
CA SER A 113 14.62 10.01 -8.00
C SER A 113 13.79 9.82 -6.73
N ASN A 114 13.28 10.92 -6.16
CA ASN A 114 12.39 10.92 -5.00
C ASN A 114 11.07 10.24 -5.32
N LEU A 115 10.49 10.49 -6.49
CA LEU A 115 9.26 9.85 -6.91
C LEU A 115 9.42 8.33 -7.16
N ARG A 116 10.56 7.91 -7.73
CA ARG A 116 10.88 6.49 -7.87
C ARG A 116 11.00 5.79 -6.50
N ALA A 117 11.67 6.44 -5.54
CA ALA A 117 11.77 5.94 -4.17
C ALA A 117 10.39 5.83 -3.50
N ALA A 118 9.52 6.83 -3.72
CA ALA A 118 8.14 6.81 -3.25
C ALA A 118 7.33 5.62 -3.78
N PHE A 119 7.39 5.33 -5.09
CA PHE A 119 6.73 4.14 -5.64
C PHE A 119 7.34 2.84 -5.15
N SER A 120 8.67 2.77 -5.02
CA SER A 120 9.35 1.60 -4.45
C SER A 120 8.89 1.34 -3.00
N HIS A 121 8.70 2.40 -2.22
CA HIS A 121 8.11 2.32 -0.88
C HIS A 121 6.69 1.74 -0.91
N CYS A 122 5.82 2.23 -1.80
CA CYS A 122 4.46 1.68 -1.95
C CYS A 122 4.47 0.19 -2.30
N VAL A 123 5.32 -0.25 -3.23
CA VAL A 123 5.44 -1.66 -3.60
C VAL A 123 5.91 -2.49 -2.40
N GLN A 124 6.90 -2.03 -1.65
CA GLN A 124 7.42 -2.74 -0.48
C GLN A 124 6.39 -2.82 0.65
N GLN A 125 5.66 -1.74 0.93
CA GLN A 125 4.55 -1.71 1.89
C GLN A 125 3.51 -2.79 1.58
N VAL A 126 3.02 -2.81 0.34
CA VAL A 126 2.00 -3.77 -0.09
C VAL A 126 2.55 -5.19 -0.07
N ARG A 127 3.81 -5.40 -0.47
CA ARG A 127 4.46 -6.72 -0.38
C ARG A 127 4.55 -7.23 1.06
N SER A 128 4.90 -6.37 2.01
CA SER A 128 5.09 -6.74 3.41
C SER A 128 3.77 -6.97 4.15
N TYR A 129 2.76 -6.14 3.91
CA TYR A 129 1.54 -6.10 4.73
C TYR A 129 0.28 -6.58 4.02
N ASP A 130 0.29 -6.70 2.69
CA ASP A 130 -0.85 -7.18 1.90
C ASP A 130 -0.38 -8.08 0.74
N TYR A 131 0.35 -9.14 1.10
CA TYR A 131 1.06 -9.99 0.14
C TYR A 131 0.15 -10.67 -0.91
N HIS A 132 -1.07 -11.04 -0.54
CA HIS A 132 -1.99 -11.71 -1.47
C HIS A 132 -2.51 -10.74 -2.54
N HIS A 133 -2.76 -9.47 -2.19
CA HIS A 133 -3.07 -8.46 -3.18
C HIS A 133 -1.83 -7.98 -3.92
N TYR A 134 -0.65 -7.91 -3.28
CA TYR A 134 0.62 -7.66 -3.99
C TYR A 134 0.74 -8.55 -5.23
N LEU A 135 0.49 -9.86 -5.07
CA LEU A 135 0.53 -10.81 -6.19
C LEU A 135 -0.56 -10.53 -7.24
N CYS A 136 -1.77 -10.14 -6.83
CA CYS A 136 -2.83 -9.75 -7.78
C CYS A 136 -2.43 -8.50 -8.58
N LEU A 137 -1.80 -7.51 -7.94
CA LEU A 137 -1.36 -6.29 -8.60
C LEU A 137 -0.27 -6.54 -9.65
N LEU A 138 0.54 -7.59 -9.49
CA LEU A 138 1.54 -7.98 -10.49
C LEU A 138 0.90 -8.51 -11.79
N GLU A 139 -0.36 -8.96 -11.75
CA GLU A 139 -1.10 -9.42 -12.93
C GLU A 139 -1.71 -8.26 -13.73
N LEU A 140 -1.76 -7.04 -13.17
CA LEU A 140 -2.25 -5.88 -13.88
C LEU A 140 -1.34 -5.49 -15.06
N PRO A 141 -1.87 -4.82 -16.10
CA PRO A 141 -1.05 -4.17 -17.12
C PRO A 141 -0.08 -3.16 -16.51
N SER A 142 1.10 -2.98 -17.12
CA SER A 142 2.15 -2.08 -16.62
C SER A 142 1.65 -0.64 -16.41
N SER A 143 0.75 -0.16 -17.27
CA SER A 143 0.12 1.16 -17.18
C SER A 143 -0.71 1.37 -15.91
N MET A 144 -1.27 0.31 -15.33
CA MET A 144 -2.14 0.38 -14.15
C MET A 144 -1.39 0.12 -12.84
N ARG A 145 -0.28 -0.62 -12.87
CA ARG A 145 0.44 -1.06 -11.68
C ARG A 145 0.84 0.10 -10.77
N LYS A 146 1.35 1.19 -11.35
CA LYS A 146 1.80 2.36 -10.60
C LYS A 146 0.68 2.93 -9.72
N ALA A 147 -0.49 3.17 -10.31
CA ALA A 147 -1.66 3.65 -9.60
C ALA A 147 -2.16 2.63 -8.58
N ALA A 148 -2.28 1.37 -8.97
CA ALA A 148 -2.81 0.32 -8.10
C ALA A 148 -1.94 0.09 -6.86
N PHE A 149 -0.60 0.13 -6.98
CA PHE A 149 0.30 0.04 -5.83
C PHE A 149 0.21 1.26 -4.90
N ALA A 150 0.10 2.48 -5.44
CA ALA A 150 -0.08 3.68 -4.61
C ALA A 150 -1.40 3.67 -3.84
N LEU A 151 -2.51 3.32 -4.52
CA LEU A 151 -3.83 3.16 -3.91
C LEU A 151 -3.81 2.08 -2.82
N ARG A 152 -3.17 0.95 -3.10
CA ARG A 152 -3.07 -0.15 -2.14
C ARG A 152 -2.16 0.19 -0.96
N ALA A 153 -1.11 0.96 -1.18
CA ALA A 153 -0.28 1.47 -0.10
C ALA A 153 -1.06 2.43 0.81
N LEU A 154 -1.91 3.31 0.27
CA LEU A 154 -2.85 4.09 1.10
C LEU A 154 -3.73 3.18 1.96
N ASN A 155 -4.30 2.12 1.39
CA ASN A 155 -5.09 1.14 2.15
C ASN A 155 -4.27 0.47 3.25
N VAL A 156 -2.99 0.14 3.02
CA VAL A 156 -2.11 -0.40 4.07
C VAL A 156 -1.89 0.62 5.19
N GLU A 157 -1.62 1.88 4.84
CA GLU A 157 -1.36 2.94 5.82
C GLU A 157 -2.57 3.24 6.70
N THR A 158 -3.76 3.32 6.11
CA THR A 158 -5.01 3.59 6.83
C THR A 158 -5.49 2.37 7.60
N SER A 159 -5.34 1.17 7.03
CA SER A 159 -5.83 -0.04 7.70
C SER A 159 -5.09 -0.39 8.98
N ARG A 160 -3.79 -0.08 9.03
CA ARG A 160 -2.93 -0.38 10.16
C ARG A 160 -2.80 0.78 11.15
N ALA A 161 -3.41 1.93 10.86
CA ALA A 161 -3.21 3.17 11.62
C ALA A 161 -3.50 3.01 13.12
N ILE A 162 -4.58 2.31 13.46
CA ILE A 162 -4.96 2.00 14.84
C ILE A 162 -4.06 0.92 15.44
N ASP A 163 -3.77 -0.13 14.66
CA ASP A 163 -3.11 -1.32 15.19
C ASP A 163 -1.66 -1.09 15.61
N ILE A 164 -0.95 -0.22 14.90
CA ILE A 164 0.47 0.08 15.18
C ILE A 164 0.65 1.15 16.27
N ALA A 165 -0.41 1.89 16.61
CA ALA A 165 -0.35 2.94 17.60
C ALA A 165 -0.51 2.35 19.00
N SER A 166 0.32 2.81 19.94
CA SER A 166 0.20 2.43 21.35
C SER A 166 -1.06 3.02 22.01
N ASP A 167 -1.48 4.21 21.57
CA ASP A 167 -2.72 4.87 21.98
C ASP A 167 -3.67 4.97 20.77
N PRO A 168 -4.91 4.43 20.86
CA PRO A 168 -5.90 4.53 19.78
C PRO A 168 -6.15 5.96 19.27
N ARG A 169 -6.01 6.97 20.13
CA ARG A 169 -6.16 8.39 19.76
C ARG A 169 -5.11 8.82 18.74
N ILE A 170 -3.87 8.32 18.86
CA ILE A 170 -2.79 8.59 17.90
C ILE A 170 -3.12 7.96 16.55
N GLY A 171 -3.64 6.73 16.56
CA GLY A 171 -4.09 6.07 15.33
C GLY A 171 -5.24 6.83 14.65
N LEU A 172 -6.21 7.34 15.42
CA LEU A 172 -7.28 8.20 14.91
C LEU A 172 -6.74 9.52 14.33
N MET A 173 -5.80 10.18 15.01
CA MET A 173 -5.13 11.37 14.47
C MET A 173 -4.44 11.08 13.13
N ARG A 174 -3.84 9.90 12.97
CA ARG A 174 -3.21 9.48 11.70
C ARG A 174 -4.24 9.30 10.58
N LEU A 175 -5.42 8.77 10.88
CA LEU A 175 -6.51 8.66 9.91
C LEU A 175 -7.06 10.03 9.49
N VAL A 176 -7.26 10.94 10.45
CA VAL A 176 -7.67 12.32 10.18
C VAL A 176 -6.62 13.05 9.34
N TRP A 177 -5.34 12.86 9.66
CA TRP A 177 -4.24 13.38 8.84
C TRP A 177 -4.31 12.87 7.39
N TRP A 178 -4.63 11.59 7.17
CA TRP A 178 -4.79 11.05 5.82
C TRP A 178 -5.97 11.68 5.06
N GLN A 179 -7.06 11.97 5.75
CA GLN A 179 -8.19 12.70 5.17
C GLN A 179 -7.77 14.10 4.70
N GLU A 180 -7.04 14.84 5.54
CA GLU A 180 -6.49 16.16 5.19
C GLU A 180 -5.42 16.08 4.09
N ALA A 181 -4.58 15.03 4.12
CA ALA A 181 -3.57 14.79 3.11
C ALA A 181 -4.22 14.61 1.75
N ILE A 182 -5.34 13.88 1.66
CA ILE A 182 -6.12 13.77 0.42
C ILE A 182 -6.60 15.15 -0.04
N ASP A 183 -7.11 15.99 0.86
CA ASP A 183 -7.51 17.35 0.50
C ASP A 183 -6.33 18.18 -0.06
N LYS A 184 -5.14 18.06 0.55
CA LYS A 184 -3.90 18.72 0.12
C LYS A 184 -3.41 18.22 -1.24
N MET A 185 -3.45 16.90 -1.49
CA MET A 185 -3.03 16.29 -2.76
C MET A 185 -3.89 16.80 -3.93
N PHE A 186 -5.22 16.86 -3.76
CA PHE A 186 -6.12 17.41 -4.78
C PHE A 186 -6.02 18.93 -4.94
N ALA A 187 -5.43 19.63 -3.97
CA ALA A 187 -5.09 21.05 -4.07
C ALA A 187 -3.66 21.28 -4.61
N ASN A 188 -3.00 20.24 -5.15
CA ASN A 188 -1.62 20.27 -5.66
C ASN A 188 -0.59 20.77 -4.63
N LYS A 189 -0.81 20.51 -3.34
CA LYS A 189 0.14 20.84 -2.27
C LYS A 189 1.13 19.71 -2.05
N LEU A 190 2.40 20.06 -1.84
CA LEU A 190 3.46 19.10 -1.52
C LEU A 190 3.22 18.47 -0.13
N ILE A 191 3.46 17.17 -0.03
CA ILE A 191 3.38 16.41 1.22
C ILE A 191 4.63 15.55 1.33
N GLU A 192 5.34 15.65 2.45
CA GLU A 192 6.55 14.86 2.74
C GLU A 192 6.18 13.49 3.32
N HIS A 193 5.52 12.67 2.51
CA HIS A 193 5.24 11.27 2.84
C HIS A 193 5.33 10.43 1.56
N PRO A 194 6.12 9.35 1.50
CA PRO A 194 6.34 8.57 0.27
C PRO A 194 5.04 8.13 -0.41
N THR A 195 4.12 7.53 0.34
CA THR A 195 2.80 7.13 -0.20
C THR A 195 1.97 8.31 -0.70
N ALA A 196 2.02 9.47 -0.04
CA ALA A 196 1.29 10.67 -0.49
C ALA A 196 1.92 11.24 -1.77
N GLN A 197 3.25 11.28 -1.88
CA GLN A 197 3.95 11.72 -3.09
C GLN A 197 3.62 10.83 -4.30
N ALA A 198 3.65 9.51 -4.10
CA ALA A 198 3.26 8.54 -5.12
C ALA A 198 1.79 8.76 -5.54
N LEU A 199 0.89 8.95 -4.58
CA LEU A 199 -0.53 9.17 -4.87
C LEU A 199 -0.79 10.52 -5.55
N SER A 200 -0.10 11.61 -5.17
CA SER A 200 -0.16 12.91 -5.87
C SER A 200 0.22 12.79 -7.34
N SER A 201 1.29 12.06 -7.66
CA SER A 201 1.68 11.79 -9.06
C SER A 201 0.58 11.03 -9.80
N VAL A 202 -0.04 10.03 -9.15
CA VAL A 202 -1.14 9.27 -9.76
C VAL A 202 -2.38 10.16 -9.97
N ILE A 203 -2.74 11.01 -9.01
CA ILE A 203 -3.87 11.95 -9.10
C ILE A 203 -3.63 12.97 -10.23
N ALA A 204 -2.40 13.42 -10.44
CA ALA A 204 -2.06 14.34 -11.53
C ALA A 204 -2.18 13.68 -12.91
N GLU A 205 -1.85 12.38 -13.02
CA GLU A 205 -1.84 11.64 -14.28
C GLU A 205 -3.19 10.99 -14.62
N THR A 206 -4.04 10.73 -13.63
CA THR A 206 -5.28 9.97 -13.79
C THR A 206 -6.48 10.68 -13.16
N LYS A 207 -7.67 10.49 -13.72
CA LYS A 207 -8.91 11.12 -13.24
C LYS A 207 -9.50 10.35 -12.05
N LEU A 208 -8.78 10.32 -10.92
CA LEU A 208 -9.27 9.68 -9.69
C LEU A 208 -10.33 10.53 -8.99
N SER A 209 -11.33 9.86 -8.43
CA SER A 209 -12.33 10.52 -7.60
C SER A 209 -11.81 10.79 -6.19
N LYS A 210 -11.74 12.07 -5.84
CA LYS A 210 -11.48 12.53 -4.46
C LYS A 210 -12.48 11.94 -3.47
N ILE A 211 -13.75 11.85 -3.86
CA ILE A 211 -14.84 11.36 -3.02
C ILE A 211 -14.61 9.90 -2.63
N TRP A 212 -14.19 9.06 -3.58
CA TRP A 212 -13.89 7.65 -3.32
C TRP A 212 -12.72 7.50 -2.34
N LEU A 213 -11.61 8.23 -2.56
CA LEU A 213 -10.48 8.22 -1.63
C LEU A 213 -10.89 8.64 -0.21
N LYS A 214 -11.61 9.75 -0.07
CA LYS A 214 -12.08 10.23 1.25
C LYS A 214 -13.05 9.24 1.90
N ARG A 215 -13.95 8.63 1.13
CA ARG A 215 -14.93 7.64 1.64
C ARG A 215 -14.23 6.46 2.33
N SER A 216 -13.16 5.91 1.75
CA SER A 216 -12.43 4.81 2.37
C SER A 216 -11.74 5.20 3.67
N VAL A 217 -11.22 6.43 3.77
CA VAL A 217 -10.60 6.92 5.02
C VAL A 217 -11.67 7.22 6.06
N GLU A 218 -12.78 7.83 5.66
CA GLU A 218 -13.91 8.15 6.54
C GLU A 218 -14.51 6.88 7.17
N ALA A 219 -14.68 5.80 6.39
CA ALA A 219 -15.14 4.53 6.91
C ALA A 219 -14.22 3.98 8.02
N ARG A 220 -12.89 4.16 7.90
CA ARG A 220 -11.92 3.78 8.93
C ARG A 220 -11.94 4.71 10.14
N ILE A 221 -12.17 6.01 9.94
CA ILE A 221 -12.34 6.98 11.02
C ILE A 221 -13.57 6.62 11.86
N ASN A 222 -14.69 6.34 11.20
CA ASN A 222 -15.93 5.96 11.87
C ASN A 222 -15.77 4.65 12.63
N ASP A 223 -15.15 3.66 11.99
CA ASP A 223 -14.80 2.39 12.63
C ASP A 223 -13.91 2.56 13.87
N ALA A 224 -12.91 3.44 13.80
CA ALA A 224 -12.01 3.74 14.91
C ALA A 224 -12.66 4.55 16.05
N ARG A 225 -13.77 5.25 15.77
CA ARG A 225 -14.53 6.02 16.76
C ARG A 225 -15.56 5.18 17.50
N ARG A 226 -15.87 3.98 17.02
CA ARG A 226 -16.86 3.11 17.67
C ARG A 226 -16.40 2.75 19.07
N GLU A 227 -17.29 2.94 20.02
CA GLU A 227 -17.10 2.50 21.40
C GLU A 227 -17.39 1.00 21.51
N VAL A 228 -16.94 0.37 22.60
CA VAL A 228 -17.20 -1.06 22.87
C VAL A 228 -18.71 -1.37 22.94
N THR A 229 -19.52 -0.39 23.31
CA THR A 229 -20.98 -0.49 23.37
C THR A 229 -21.66 -0.32 22.01
N ASP A 230 -20.96 0.22 21.02
CA ASP A 230 -21.45 0.48 19.65
C ASP A 230 -21.16 -0.72 18.74
N MET A 231 -21.87 -1.81 19.03
CA MET A 231 -21.74 -3.08 18.31
C MET A 231 -22.56 -3.04 17.04
N LEU A 232 -21.99 -3.57 15.95
CA LEU A 232 -22.70 -3.65 14.67
C LEU A 232 -23.99 -4.45 14.83
N GLU A 233 -25.10 -3.97 14.30
CA GLU A 233 -26.38 -4.64 14.47
C GLU A 233 -26.58 -5.71 13.40
N THR A 234 -26.27 -5.35 12.16
CA THR A 234 -26.66 -6.11 10.97
C THR A 234 -25.48 -6.51 10.09
N ILE A 235 -25.69 -7.51 9.22
CA ILE A 235 -24.68 -7.92 8.23
C ILE A 235 -24.53 -6.86 7.13
N GLU A 236 -25.58 -6.09 6.88
CA GLU A 236 -25.63 -5.00 5.91
C GLU A 236 -24.65 -3.86 6.29
N GLU A 237 -24.44 -3.60 7.58
CA GLU A 237 -23.41 -2.66 8.05
C GLU A 237 -22.00 -3.15 7.72
N LEU A 238 -21.72 -4.44 7.86
CA LEU A 238 -20.45 -5.04 7.45
C LEU A 238 -20.26 -4.98 5.94
N GLU A 239 -21.31 -5.26 5.17
CA GLU A 239 -21.29 -5.08 3.72
C GLU A 239 -21.01 -3.62 3.36
N LYS A 240 -21.60 -2.64 4.08
CA LYS A 240 -21.38 -1.22 3.84
C LYS A 240 -19.95 -0.81 4.16
N TYR A 241 -19.39 -1.27 5.27
CA TYR A 241 -17.99 -1.04 5.62
C TYR A 241 -17.04 -1.64 4.58
N ALA A 242 -17.29 -2.87 4.13
CA ALA A 242 -16.50 -3.54 3.11
C ALA A 242 -16.61 -2.85 1.74
N GLU A 243 -17.80 -2.32 1.40
CA GLU A 243 -18.03 -1.50 0.22
C GLU A 243 -17.23 -0.19 0.26
N ASP A 244 -17.30 0.52 1.37
CA ASP A 244 -16.65 1.82 1.52
C ASP A 244 -15.12 1.71 1.58
N THR A 245 -14.59 0.56 2.02
CA THR A 245 -13.15 0.32 2.14
C THR A 245 -12.58 -0.49 0.97
N VAL A 246 -12.97 -1.77 0.85
CA VAL A 246 -12.35 -2.72 -0.08
C VAL A 246 -12.87 -2.53 -1.50
N SER A 247 -14.18 -2.39 -1.71
CA SER A 247 -14.73 -2.14 -3.06
C SER A 247 -14.22 -0.83 -3.63
N THR A 248 -14.12 0.22 -2.80
CA THR A 248 -13.52 1.51 -3.18
C THR A 248 -12.12 1.37 -3.79
N MET A 249 -11.27 0.47 -3.28
CA MET A 249 -9.94 0.24 -3.86
C MET A 249 -10.03 -0.35 -5.28
N LEU A 250 -11.01 -1.20 -5.54
CA LEU A 250 -11.26 -1.77 -6.87
C LEU A 250 -11.80 -0.70 -7.82
N TYR A 251 -12.76 0.13 -7.38
CA TYR A 251 -13.29 1.25 -8.17
C TYR A 251 -12.19 2.23 -8.58
N LEU A 252 -11.34 2.63 -7.63
CA LEU A 252 -10.22 3.53 -7.91
C LEU A 252 -9.20 2.89 -8.88
N THR A 253 -9.01 1.58 -8.80
CA THR A 253 -8.12 0.86 -9.73
C THR A 253 -8.73 0.77 -11.14
N LEU A 254 -10.05 0.55 -11.27
CA LEU A 254 -10.77 0.63 -12.55
C LEU A 254 -10.66 2.05 -13.15
N GLN A 255 -10.89 3.09 -12.33
CA GLN A 255 -10.77 4.49 -12.73
C GLN A 255 -9.35 4.84 -13.20
N ALA A 256 -8.33 4.38 -12.49
CA ALA A 256 -6.93 4.58 -12.89
C ALA A 256 -6.60 3.91 -14.24
N GLY A 257 -7.25 2.78 -14.55
CA GLY A 257 -7.16 2.11 -15.85
C GLY A 257 -7.98 2.76 -16.96
N GLY A 258 -8.76 3.80 -16.66
CA GLY A 258 -9.69 4.41 -17.61
C GLY A 258 -10.91 3.53 -17.94
N ILE A 259 -11.16 2.49 -17.14
CA ILE A 259 -12.21 1.51 -17.39
C ILE A 259 -13.53 2.06 -16.85
N LYS A 260 -14.51 2.23 -17.73
CA LYS A 260 -15.85 2.71 -17.39
C LYS A 260 -16.88 1.65 -17.78
N SER A 261 -17.30 0.85 -16.81
CA SER A 261 -18.31 -0.18 -17.05
C SER A 261 -19.10 -0.45 -15.77
N THR A 262 -20.40 -0.24 -15.85
CA THR A 262 -21.33 -0.53 -14.75
C THR A 262 -21.28 -2.02 -14.34
N ALA A 263 -21.06 -2.92 -15.30
CA ALA A 263 -20.89 -4.35 -15.01
C ALA A 263 -19.60 -4.62 -14.21
N ALA A 264 -18.49 -3.96 -14.58
CA ALA A 264 -17.23 -4.05 -13.84
C ALA A 264 -17.36 -3.46 -12.43
N ASP A 265 -18.06 -2.34 -12.28
CA ASP A 265 -18.32 -1.71 -10.98
C ASP A 265 -19.19 -2.63 -10.10
N HIS A 266 -20.25 -3.24 -10.62
CA HIS A 266 -21.06 -4.20 -9.85
C HIS A 266 -20.26 -5.46 -9.45
N ALA A 267 -19.42 -5.99 -10.35
CA ALA A 267 -18.53 -7.10 -10.02
C ALA A 267 -17.52 -6.71 -8.93
N ALA A 268 -16.91 -5.53 -9.04
CA ALA A 268 -16.00 -4.97 -8.05
C ALA A 268 -16.68 -4.77 -6.69
N SER A 269 -17.93 -4.28 -6.65
CA SER A 269 -18.72 -4.16 -5.41
C SER A 269 -18.84 -5.50 -4.69
N HIS A 270 -19.29 -6.53 -5.40
CA HIS A 270 -19.47 -7.84 -4.82
C HIS A 270 -18.15 -8.49 -4.38
N ILE A 271 -17.08 -8.35 -5.17
CA ILE A 271 -15.76 -8.86 -4.79
C ILE A 271 -15.24 -8.12 -3.57
N GLY A 272 -15.36 -6.79 -3.52
CA GLY A 272 -14.92 -5.98 -2.39
C GLY A 272 -15.68 -6.31 -1.10
N LYS A 273 -17.00 -6.44 -1.17
CA LYS A 273 -17.84 -6.90 -0.05
C LYS A 273 -17.43 -8.29 0.46
N ALA A 274 -17.31 -9.27 -0.44
CA ALA A 274 -16.88 -10.61 -0.07
C ALA A 274 -15.49 -10.62 0.60
N SER A 275 -14.55 -9.89 0.00
CA SER A 275 -13.18 -9.79 0.50
C SER A 275 -13.14 -9.12 1.88
N GLY A 276 -13.87 -8.01 2.06
CA GLY A 276 -13.94 -7.29 3.33
C GLY A 276 -14.52 -8.15 4.45
N ILE A 277 -15.66 -8.82 4.23
CA ILE A 277 -16.26 -9.72 5.21
C ILE A 277 -15.28 -10.84 5.60
N LEU A 278 -14.64 -11.49 4.62
CA LEU A 278 -13.70 -12.57 4.89
C LEU A 278 -12.45 -12.09 5.64
N LEU A 279 -11.94 -10.89 5.34
CA LEU A 279 -10.82 -10.30 6.07
C LEU A 279 -11.18 -9.96 7.52
N LEU A 280 -12.40 -9.49 7.78
CA LEU A 280 -12.92 -9.27 9.14
C LEU A 280 -13.09 -10.59 9.89
N LEU A 281 -13.61 -11.63 9.25
CA LEU A 281 -13.65 -12.98 9.84
C LEU A 281 -12.25 -13.48 10.21
N LYS A 282 -11.28 -13.27 9.30
CA LYS A 282 -9.88 -13.65 9.53
C LYS A 282 -9.24 -12.85 10.67
N SER A 283 -9.67 -11.61 10.93
CA SER A 283 -9.12 -10.78 12.00
C SER A 283 -9.81 -10.98 13.34
N LEU A 284 -10.91 -11.75 13.42
CA LEU A 284 -11.63 -12.00 14.68
C LEU A 284 -10.72 -12.47 15.83
N PRO A 285 -9.78 -13.42 15.66
CA PRO A 285 -8.89 -13.84 16.75
C PRO A 285 -8.03 -12.70 17.31
N TYR A 286 -7.57 -11.82 16.42
CA TYR A 286 -6.76 -10.67 16.79
C TYR A 286 -7.58 -9.67 17.61
N HIS A 287 -8.78 -9.33 17.15
CA HIS A 287 -9.66 -8.39 17.85
C HIS A 287 -10.21 -8.96 19.16
N ALA A 288 -10.52 -10.26 19.21
CA ALA A 288 -10.94 -10.94 20.44
C ALA A 288 -9.85 -10.86 21.52
N THR A 289 -8.58 -11.08 21.14
CA THR A 289 -7.45 -11.01 22.08
C THR A 289 -7.19 -9.57 22.55
N ARG A 290 -7.29 -8.59 21.65
CA ARG A 290 -6.97 -7.18 21.95
C ARG A 290 -8.08 -6.46 22.71
N ASN A 291 -9.33 -6.70 22.34
CA ASN A 291 -10.50 -5.95 22.84
C ASN A 291 -11.38 -6.78 23.80
N GLY A 292 -11.11 -8.08 23.96
CA GLY A 292 -11.87 -8.96 24.83
C GLY A 292 -13.26 -9.36 24.31
N HIS A 293 -13.63 -8.99 23.08
CA HIS A 293 -14.91 -9.32 22.45
C HIS A 293 -14.81 -9.37 20.91
N PHE A 294 -15.80 -9.98 20.26
CA PHE A 294 -15.88 -10.12 18.80
C PHE A 294 -16.56 -8.90 18.14
N SER A 295 -15.86 -7.76 18.07
CA SER A 295 -16.42 -6.46 17.61
C SER A 295 -16.99 -6.44 16.17
N TYR A 296 -16.72 -7.48 15.37
CA TYR A 296 -17.15 -7.59 13.98
C TYR A 296 -18.13 -8.74 13.72
N ILE A 297 -18.65 -9.40 14.76
CA ILE A 297 -19.82 -10.27 14.61
C ILE A 297 -21.06 -9.42 14.92
N PRO A 298 -21.97 -9.21 13.97
CA PRO A 298 -23.17 -8.41 14.20
C PRO A 298 -24.04 -8.98 15.32
N THR A 299 -24.67 -8.12 16.12
CA THR A 299 -25.48 -8.53 17.27
C THR A 299 -26.68 -9.38 16.86
N ALA A 300 -27.25 -9.15 15.67
CA ALA A 300 -28.32 -10.00 15.12
C ALA A 300 -27.85 -11.44 14.87
N ILE A 301 -26.65 -11.61 14.29
CA ILE A 301 -26.04 -12.93 14.05
C ILE A 301 -25.64 -13.56 15.38
N ALA A 302 -24.98 -12.80 16.24
CA ALA A 302 -24.54 -13.29 17.55
C ALA A 302 -25.72 -13.75 18.42
N SER A 303 -26.83 -12.99 18.42
CA SER A 303 -28.05 -13.38 19.15
C SER A 303 -28.70 -14.63 18.55
N LYS A 304 -28.75 -14.73 17.22
CA LYS A 304 -29.34 -15.87 16.51
C LYS A 304 -28.63 -17.19 16.84
N HIS A 305 -27.30 -17.15 16.98
CA HIS A 305 -26.48 -18.31 17.33
C HIS A 305 -26.20 -18.44 18.83
N GLY A 306 -26.88 -17.68 19.71
CA GLY A 306 -26.71 -17.84 21.16
C GLY A 306 -25.39 -17.31 21.74
N LEU A 307 -24.60 -16.55 20.96
CA LEU A 307 -23.36 -15.92 21.42
C LEU A 307 -23.58 -14.75 22.38
N ILE A 308 -24.79 -14.20 22.43
CA ILE A 308 -25.16 -13.10 23.34
C ILE A 308 -26.39 -13.50 24.15
N VAL A 309 -26.27 -13.37 25.48
CA VAL A 309 -27.40 -13.51 26.41
C VAL A 309 -27.75 -12.14 26.98
N LYS A 310 -29.03 -11.76 26.87
CA LYS A 310 -29.57 -10.57 27.54
C LYS A 310 -29.80 -10.88 29.02
N GLN A 311 -29.10 -10.20 29.92
CA GLN A 311 -29.38 -10.26 31.34
C GLN A 311 -30.45 -9.25 31.76
N GLY A 312 -31.06 -9.47 32.93
CA GLY A 312 -31.94 -8.48 33.54
C GLY A 312 -31.25 -7.12 33.68
N GLY A 313 -31.90 -6.06 33.22
CA GLY A 313 -31.33 -4.70 33.19
C GLY A 313 -30.73 -4.26 31.84
N GLY A 314 -30.82 -5.07 30.78
CA GLY A 314 -30.46 -4.68 29.42
C GLY A 314 -28.98 -4.88 29.05
N ALA A 315 -28.15 -5.35 29.99
CA ALA A 315 -26.76 -5.70 29.71
C ALA A 315 -26.65 -6.99 28.88
N GLN A 316 -25.84 -6.96 27.84
CA GLN A 316 -25.55 -8.09 26.96
C GLN A 316 -24.22 -8.74 27.37
N ARG A 317 -24.20 -10.06 27.52
CA ARG A 317 -22.98 -10.83 27.85
C ARG A 317 -22.67 -11.82 26.75
N TRP A 318 -21.41 -11.84 26.33
CA TRP A 318 -20.89 -12.85 25.40
C TRP A 318 -20.77 -14.22 26.09
N VAL A 319 -21.25 -15.25 25.41
CA VAL A 319 -21.14 -16.64 25.81
C VAL A 319 -19.91 -17.24 25.13
N ASP A 320 -19.07 -17.93 25.91
CA ASP A 320 -17.92 -18.66 25.40
C ASP A 320 -18.39 -20.03 24.88
N SER A 321 -18.91 -20.04 23.66
CA SER A 321 -19.31 -21.25 22.94
C SER A 321 -18.62 -21.29 21.58
N ARG A 322 -17.76 -22.28 21.39
CA ARG A 322 -17.00 -22.43 20.15
C ARG A 322 -17.86 -22.90 18.99
N GLU A 323 -18.79 -23.83 19.25
CA GLU A 323 -19.67 -24.37 18.21
C GLU A 323 -20.57 -23.28 17.64
N ASP A 324 -21.23 -22.53 18.52
CA ASP A 324 -22.08 -21.37 18.15
C ASP A 324 -21.29 -20.29 17.40
N LEU A 325 -20.02 -20.09 17.77
CA LEU A 325 -19.14 -19.16 17.07
C LEU A 325 -18.84 -19.63 15.65
N TYR A 326 -18.59 -20.92 15.46
CA TYR A 326 -18.35 -21.49 14.14
C TYR A 326 -19.58 -21.38 13.24
N ASP A 327 -20.78 -21.55 13.79
CA ASP A 327 -22.04 -21.36 13.07
C ASP A 327 -22.27 -19.89 12.68
N ALA A 328 -21.96 -18.95 13.57
CA ALA A 328 -21.99 -17.52 13.24
C ALA A 328 -20.98 -17.14 12.14
N VAL A 329 -19.75 -17.66 12.23
CA VAL A 329 -18.72 -17.47 11.19
C VAL A 329 -19.17 -18.10 9.87
N TYR A 330 -19.79 -19.27 9.91
CA TYR A 330 -20.33 -19.95 8.73
C TYR A 330 -21.41 -19.12 8.04
N GLU A 331 -22.33 -18.51 8.79
CA GLU A 331 -23.36 -17.63 8.23
C GLU A 331 -22.74 -16.41 7.53
N MET A 332 -21.80 -15.74 8.18
CA MET A 332 -21.09 -14.60 7.58
C MET A 332 -20.28 -15.00 6.34
N ALA A 333 -19.60 -16.15 6.38
CA ALA A 333 -18.85 -16.69 5.24
C ALA A 333 -19.77 -17.08 4.08
N SER A 334 -21.00 -17.51 4.38
CA SER A 334 -22.03 -17.81 3.38
C SER A 334 -22.50 -16.54 2.65
N VAL A 335 -22.64 -15.42 3.34
CA VAL A 335 -22.92 -14.11 2.73
C VAL A 335 -21.77 -13.67 1.81
N ALA A 336 -20.53 -13.80 2.26
CA ALA A 336 -19.36 -13.52 1.42
C ALA A 336 -19.31 -14.41 0.16
N ASN A 337 -19.62 -15.71 0.30
CA ASN A 337 -19.71 -16.62 -0.83
C ASN A 337 -20.81 -16.21 -1.82
N ALA A 338 -21.98 -15.81 -1.33
CA ALA A 338 -23.07 -15.34 -2.18
C ALA A 338 -22.67 -14.11 -3.00
N HIS A 339 -21.86 -13.20 -2.45
CA HIS A 339 -21.27 -12.10 -3.21
C HIS A 339 -20.29 -12.57 -4.29
N LEU A 340 -19.37 -13.49 -3.99
CA LEU A 340 -18.47 -14.04 -5.01
C LEU A 340 -19.24 -14.68 -6.17
N GLU A 341 -20.29 -15.44 -5.88
CA GLU A 341 -21.15 -16.04 -6.89
C GLU A 341 -21.89 -15.00 -7.73
N LYS A 342 -22.41 -13.93 -7.11
CA LYS A 342 -23.00 -12.79 -7.84
C LYS A 342 -21.98 -12.12 -8.76
N ALA A 343 -20.76 -11.90 -8.30
CA ALA A 343 -19.68 -11.32 -9.13
C ALA A 343 -19.35 -12.21 -10.33
N ARG A 344 -19.30 -13.53 -10.14
CA ARG A 344 -19.04 -14.51 -11.22
C ARG A 344 -20.16 -14.56 -12.26
N LYS A 345 -21.41 -14.42 -11.85
CA LYS A 345 -22.56 -14.34 -12.76
C LYS A 345 -22.48 -13.12 -13.70
N LEU A 346 -21.81 -12.05 -13.28
CA LEU A 346 -21.56 -10.86 -14.11
C LEU A 346 -20.38 -11.03 -15.08
N ALA A 347 -19.60 -12.12 -15.00
CA ALA A 347 -18.36 -12.24 -15.77
C ALA A 347 -18.54 -12.13 -17.29
N ALA A 348 -19.71 -12.52 -17.82
CA ALA A 348 -20.02 -12.41 -19.25
C ALA A 348 -20.24 -10.96 -19.72
N SER A 349 -20.67 -10.06 -18.84
CA SER A 349 -20.90 -8.64 -19.15
C SER A 349 -19.74 -7.73 -18.76
N VAL A 350 -18.72 -8.27 -18.07
CA VAL A 350 -17.53 -7.52 -17.68
C VAL A 350 -16.55 -7.41 -18.86
N PRO A 351 -16.06 -6.21 -19.18
CA PRO A 351 -15.09 -6.02 -20.25
C PRO A 351 -13.75 -6.68 -19.93
N ALA A 352 -13.06 -7.15 -20.96
CA ALA A 352 -11.92 -8.04 -20.83
C ALA A 352 -10.70 -7.37 -20.17
N GLU A 353 -10.61 -6.04 -20.26
CA GLU A 353 -9.63 -5.17 -19.62
C GLU A 353 -9.86 -4.96 -18.11
N ALA A 354 -11.08 -5.19 -17.62
CA ALA A 354 -11.39 -5.10 -16.19
C ALA A 354 -11.00 -6.37 -15.42
N LEU A 355 -10.92 -7.51 -16.09
CA LEU A 355 -10.69 -8.82 -15.45
C LEU A 355 -9.45 -8.85 -14.55
N PRO A 356 -8.29 -8.29 -14.92
CA PRO A 356 -7.13 -8.25 -14.03
C PRO A 356 -7.38 -7.48 -12.73
N VAL A 357 -8.21 -6.44 -12.75
CA VAL A 357 -8.57 -5.64 -11.56
C VAL A 357 -9.45 -6.45 -10.61
N LEU A 358 -10.22 -7.41 -11.13
CA LEU A 358 -11.14 -8.24 -10.37
C LEU A 358 -10.50 -9.52 -9.79
N LEU A 359 -9.22 -9.78 -10.11
CA LEU A 359 -8.47 -10.92 -9.57
C LEU A 359 -8.43 -11.04 -8.03
N PRO A 360 -8.65 -10.00 -7.21
CA PRO A 360 -8.89 -10.14 -5.78
C PRO A 360 -10.04 -11.09 -5.38
N ALA A 361 -10.90 -11.51 -6.31
CA ALA A 361 -11.81 -12.64 -6.09
C ALA A 361 -11.09 -13.97 -5.78
N VAL A 362 -9.89 -14.18 -6.30
CA VAL A 362 -9.06 -15.38 -6.07
C VAL A 362 -8.65 -15.53 -4.61
N PRO A 363 -7.98 -14.57 -3.95
CA PRO A 363 -7.66 -14.68 -2.53
C PRO A 363 -8.91 -14.82 -1.65
N SER A 364 -10.02 -14.19 -2.01
CA SER A 364 -11.29 -14.36 -1.29
C SER A 364 -11.82 -15.78 -1.38
N GLN A 365 -11.80 -16.40 -2.57
CA GLN A 365 -12.13 -17.81 -2.70
C GLN A 365 -11.15 -18.70 -1.91
N VAL A 366 -9.84 -18.40 -1.95
CA VAL A 366 -8.84 -19.18 -1.20
C VAL A 366 -9.10 -19.11 0.30
N LEU A 367 -9.39 -17.93 0.85
CA LEU A 367 -9.69 -17.78 2.27
C LEU A 367 -10.99 -18.51 2.66
N LEU A 368 -12.02 -18.44 1.81
CA LEU A 368 -13.26 -19.20 2.01
C LEU A 368 -13.02 -20.71 1.98
N ASP A 369 -12.23 -21.21 1.03
CA ASP A 369 -11.86 -22.63 0.92
C ASP A 369 -11.07 -23.07 2.17
N SER A 370 -10.17 -22.22 2.67
CA SER A 370 -9.38 -22.48 3.87
C SER A 370 -10.25 -22.51 5.13
N LEU A 371 -11.19 -21.56 5.28
CA LEU A 371 -12.17 -21.56 6.37
C LEU A 371 -13.01 -22.85 6.36
N ARG A 372 -13.51 -23.27 5.19
CA ARG A 372 -14.28 -24.51 5.05
C ARG A 372 -13.49 -25.74 5.49
N LYS A 373 -12.20 -25.82 5.15
CA LYS A 373 -11.33 -26.95 5.53
C LYS A 373 -11.09 -27.07 7.04
N VAL A 374 -11.15 -25.95 7.75
CA VAL A 374 -11.01 -25.91 9.21
C VAL A 374 -12.38 -25.82 9.91
N GLN A 375 -13.46 -26.16 9.20
CA GLN A 375 -14.83 -26.13 9.74
C GLN A 375 -15.19 -24.77 10.36
N PHE A 376 -14.75 -23.70 9.72
CA PHE A 376 -15.01 -22.31 10.14
C PHE A 376 -14.40 -21.92 11.50
N ASP A 377 -13.45 -22.72 12.02
CA ASP A 377 -12.63 -22.32 13.16
C ASP A 377 -11.62 -21.22 12.78
N VAL A 378 -11.95 -19.98 13.14
CA VAL A 378 -11.10 -18.80 12.89
C VAL A 378 -9.80 -18.80 13.70
N PHE A 379 -9.72 -19.59 14.78
CA PHE A 379 -8.52 -19.67 15.64
C PHE A 379 -7.50 -20.70 15.13
N ASP A 380 -7.84 -21.49 14.10
CA ASP A 380 -6.96 -22.52 13.59
C ASP A 380 -5.69 -21.90 12.99
N SER A 381 -4.53 -22.29 13.54
CA SER A 381 -3.20 -21.84 13.10
C SER A 381 -2.93 -22.09 11.61
N ARG A 382 -3.65 -23.02 10.96
CA ARG A 382 -3.53 -23.27 9.52
C ARG A 382 -3.94 -22.05 8.70
N LEU A 383 -4.88 -21.22 9.17
CA LEU A 383 -5.33 -20.00 8.48
C LEU A 383 -4.26 -18.90 8.39
N THR A 384 -3.21 -18.96 9.22
CA THR A 384 -2.09 -18.01 9.21
C THR A 384 -0.88 -18.52 8.41
N ARG A 385 -0.89 -19.78 8.00
CA ARG A 385 0.21 -20.37 7.21
C ARG A 385 0.16 -19.93 5.76
N GLY A 386 1.35 -19.69 5.18
CA GLY A 386 1.50 -19.39 3.77
C GLY A 386 0.70 -18.16 3.33
N VAL A 387 -0.09 -18.31 2.26
CA VAL A 387 -0.99 -17.27 1.76
C VAL A 387 -2.42 -17.71 2.01
N LEU A 388 -3.06 -17.14 3.04
CA LEU A 388 -4.46 -17.42 3.40
C LEU A 388 -4.74 -18.92 3.62
N GLY A 389 -3.78 -19.63 4.22
CA GLY A 389 -3.92 -21.05 4.58
C GLY A 389 -3.44 -22.06 3.53
N ILE A 390 -2.89 -21.60 2.41
CA ILE A 390 -2.28 -22.48 1.40
C ILE A 390 -0.81 -22.13 1.12
N PRO A 391 -0.01 -23.07 0.59
CA PRO A 391 1.39 -22.79 0.25
C PRO A 391 1.51 -21.66 -0.80
N PRO A 392 2.52 -20.78 -0.70
CA PRO A 392 2.68 -19.65 -1.63
C PRO A 392 2.74 -20.05 -3.11
N LEU A 393 3.43 -21.15 -3.43
CA LEU A 393 3.52 -21.66 -4.81
C LEU A 393 2.14 -22.05 -5.36
N TRP A 394 1.32 -22.75 -4.56
CA TRP A 394 -0.03 -23.14 -4.95
C TRP A 394 -0.93 -21.93 -5.17
N TYR A 395 -0.82 -20.90 -4.31
CA TYR A 395 -1.54 -19.65 -4.51
C TYR A 395 -1.14 -18.96 -5.82
N GLN A 396 0.16 -18.83 -6.09
CA GLN A 396 0.67 -18.21 -7.32
C GLN A 396 0.23 -18.96 -8.56
N LEU A 397 0.27 -20.31 -8.55
CA LEU A 397 -0.23 -21.14 -9.65
C LEU A 397 -1.73 -20.93 -9.86
N LYS A 398 -2.54 -20.92 -8.80
CA LYS A 398 -3.99 -20.68 -8.88
C LYS A 398 -4.28 -19.29 -9.46
N LEU A 399 -3.59 -18.27 -8.98
CA LEU A 399 -3.73 -16.89 -9.47
C LEU A 399 -3.34 -16.77 -10.95
N LYS A 400 -2.16 -17.29 -11.33
CA LYS A 400 -1.69 -17.28 -12.72
C LYS A 400 -2.61 -18.06 -13.65
N TRP A 401 -3.11 -19.21 -13.21
CA TRP A 401 -4.07 -19.99 -13.97
C TRP A 401 -5.39 -19.24 -14.19
N THR A 402 -5.94 -18.61 -13.15
CA THR A 402 -7.17 -17.80 -13.25
C THR A 402 -6.99 -16.59 -14.17
N SER A 403 -5.87 -15.87 -14.01
CA SER A 403 -5.46 -14.74 -14.87
C SER A 403 -5.35 -15.17 -16.33
N TRP A 404 -4.65 -16.28 -16.61
CA TRP A 404 -4.50 -16.84 -17.96
C TRP A 404 -5.84 -17.24 -18.59
N ARG A 405 -6.75 -17.82 -17.81
CA ARG A 405 -8.11 -18.17 -18.26
C ARG A 405 -9.04 -16.98 -18.41
N ARG A 406 -8.59 -15.75 -18.11
CA ARG A 406 -9.39 -14.53 -18.12
C ARG A 406 -10.65 -14.67 -17.26
N LYS A 407 -10.48 -15.18 -16.05
CA LYS A 407 -11.54 -15.31 -15.03
C LYS A 407 -11.12 -14.58 -13.76
N TYR A 408 -12.06 -14.40 -12.84
CA TYR A 408 -11.82 -13.92 -11.48
C TYR A 408 -12.59 -14.76 -10.46
#